data_AF-G5QZA1-F1
#
_entry.id   AF-G5QZA1-F1
#
_cell.length_a   1.000
_cell.length_b   1.000
_cell.length_c   1.000
_cell.angle_alpha   90.00
_cell.angle_beta   90.00
_cell.angle_gamma   90.00
#
_symmetry.space_group_name_H-M   'P 1'
#
loop_
_entity.id
_entity.type
_entity.pdbx_description
1 polymer ?
#
loop_
_entity_poly.entity_id
_entity_poly.type
_entity_poly.pdbx_seq_one_letter_code
_entity_poly.pdbx_strand_id
1 'polypeptide(L)'
;MHAVYPICATSGAHHQEGLVMTFTASSSSCAITESPVVVALDYHERDKALAFVDKIDPRDCRLKVGKEMFTLFGPQLVRDLQQRGFDVFLDLKFHDIPNTTARAVAAAADLGVWMVNVHASGGARMMAAARDALARDLGVTLS
;
A
#
# COMPACT_ATOMS: atom_id res chain seq x y z
N MET A 1 10.44 0.00 17.51
CA MET A 1 11.16 -0.18 16.24
C MET A 1 10.25 -0.95 15.29
N HIS A 2 10.01 -0.43 14.07
CA HIS A 2 9.13 -1.05 13.06
C HIS A 2 9.94 -1.28 11.78
N ALA A 3 9.60 -2.34 11.03
CA ALA A 3 10.09 -2.55 9.68
C ALA A 3 9.02 -2.09 8.69
N VAL A 4 9.43 -1.39 7.64
CA VAL A 4 8.57 -0.90 6.56
C VAL A 4 8.85 -1.69 5.30
N TYR A 5 7.79 -2.02 4.56
CA TYR A 5 7.87 -2.76 3.31
C TYR A 5 7.16 -1.94 2.21
N PRO A 6 7.90 -1.39 1.24
CA PRO A 6 7.28 -0.83 0.05
C PRO A 6 6.68 -1.97 -0.79
N ILE A 7 5.53 -1.70 -1.39
CA ILE A 7 4.82 -2.63 -2.26
C ILE A 7 4.87 -2.00 -3.66
N CYS A 8 5.68 -2.59 -4.53
CA CYS A 8 5.79 -2.13 -5.91
C CYS A 8 4.60 -2.70 -6.68
N ALA A 9 3.67 -1.85 -7.13
CA ALA A 9 2.61 -2.30 -8.02
C ALA A 9 3.22 -2.72 -9.37
N THR A 10 3.42 -4.02 -9.58
CA THR A 10 3.72 -4.55 -10.90
C THR A 10 2.44 -4.50 -11.72
N SER A 11 2.43 -3.71 -12.80
CA SER A 11 1.40 -3.85 -13.83
C SER A 11 1.41 -5.30 -14.32
N GLY A 12 0.36 -6.07 -14.03
CA GLY A 12 0.27 -7.47 -14.45
C GLY A 12 0.34 -7.59 -15.97
N ALA A 13 1.47 -8.09 -16.48
CA ALA A 13 1.57 -8.57 -17.85
C ALA A 13 1.20 -10.06 -17.87
N HIS A 14 -0.05 -10.37 -18.19
CA HIS A 14 -0.45 -11.74 -18.51
C HIS A 14 0.23 -12.15 -19.83
N HIS A 15 1.07 -13.19 -19.76
CA HIS A 15 1.66 -13.84 -20.92
C HIS A 15 0.59 -14.66 -21.65
N GLN A 16 0.20 -14.22 -22.84
CA GLN A 16 -0.60 -15.00 -23.77
C GLN A 16 0.09 -14.92 -25.14
N GLU A 17 0.52 -16.06 -25.65
CA GLU A 17 1.26 -16.18 -26.89
C GLU A 17 0.37 -15.84 -28.12
N GLY A 18 0.90 -15.00 -29.01
CA GLY A 18 0.46 -14.92 -30.41
C GLY A 18 -0.32 -13.67 -30.81
N LEU A 19 0.17 -13.04 -31.90
CA LEU A 19 -0.41 -11.97 -32.73
C LEU A 19 -0.08 -10.51 -32.32
N VAL A 20 0.82 -9.90 -33.11
CA VAL A 20 1.16 -8.47 -33.10
C VAL A 20 -0.11 -7.62 -33.25
N MET A 21 -0.48 -6.92 -32.18
CA MET A 21 -1.36 -5.75 -32.18
C MET A 21 -0.64 -4.67 -31.39
N THR A 22 -0.37 -3.53 -32.02
CA THR A 22 0.26 -2.36 -31.39
C THR A 22 -0.69 -1.82 -30.31
N PHE A 23 -0.55 -2.31 -29.08
CA PHE A 23 -1.31 -1.81 -27.94
C PHE A 23 -0.58 -0.56 -27.43
N THR A 24 -1.18 0.62 -27.63
CA THR A 24 -0.75 1.82 -26.92
C THR A 24 -0.94 1.54 -25.44
N ALA A 25 0.17 1.44 -24.71
CA ALA A 25 0.16 1.33 -23.26
C ALA A 25 -0.66 2.49 -22.70
N SER A 26 -1.86 2.20 -22.19
CA SER A 26 -2.60 3.15 -21.37
C SER A 26 -1.84 3.23 -20.05
N SER A 27 -0.91 4.19 -19.99
CA SER A 27 -0.18 4.55 -18.79
C SER A 27 -1.19 5.03 -17.75
N SER A 28 -1.66 4.12 -16.91
CA SER A 28 -2.29 4.49 -15.65
C SER A 28 -1.16 4.99 -14.75
N SER A 29 -0.80 6.26 -14.90
CA SER A 29 0.22 6.92 -14.09
C SER A 29 -0.29 6.99 -12.65
N CYS A 30 0.19 6.10 -11.77
CA CYS A 30 0.24 6.46 -10.36
C CYS A 30 1.12 7.72 -10.27
N ALA A 31 0.67 8.79 -9.63
CA ALA A 31 1.46 10.01 -9.53
C ALA A 31 2.72 9.70 -8.73
N ILE A 32 3.85 9.51 -9.42
CA ILE A 32 5.15 9.37 -8.78
C ILE A 32 5.49 10.75 -8.21
N THR A 33 5.23 10.95 -6.93
CA THR A 33 5.71 12.13 -6.19
C THR A 33 7.15 11.91 -5.73
N GLU A 34 8.02 12.86 -6.04
CA GLU A 34 9.40 12.92 -5.50
C GLU A 34 9.43 13.51 -4.08
N SER A 35 8.28 14.00 -3.59
CA SER A 35 8.17 14.55 -2.25
C SER A 35 8.43 13.48 -1.19
N PRO A 36 9.32 13.73 -0.21
CA PRO A 36 9.52 12.84 0.92
C PRO A 36 8.40 12.96 1.98
N VAL A 37 7.41 13.83 1.75
CA VAL A 37 6.35 14.14 2.72
C VAL A 37 5.28 13.05 2.72
N VAL A 38 5.00 12.52 3.91
CA VAL A 38 3.86 11.62 4.17
C VAL A 38 2.95 12.26 5.21
N VAL A 39 1.75 12.66 4.80
CA VAL A 39 0.77 13.32 5.67
C VAL A 39 -0.05 12.28 6.44
N ALA A 40 -0.09 12.39 7.76
CA ALA A 40 -0.92 11.55 8.61
C ALA A 40 -2.39 11.97 8.55
N LEU A 41 -3.27 11.04 8.16
CA LEU A 41 -4.71 11.22 8.30
C LEU A 41 -5.14 10.60 9.62
N ASP A 42 -5.30 11.44 10.64
CA ASP A 42 -5.73 11.04 11.99
C ASP A 42 -7.02 11.84 12.33
N TYR A 43 -8.14 11.42 11.72
CA TYR A 43 -9.46 12.04 11.89
C TYR A 43 -10.45 11.02 12.47
N HIS A 44 -11.43 11.48 13.24
CA HIS A 44 -12.53 10.62 13.70
C HIS A 44 -13.74 10.63 12.73
N GLU A 45 -13.77 11.57 11.78
CA GLU A 45 -14.83 11.75 10.79
C GLU A 45 -14.24 11.63 9.38
N ARG A 46 -14.77 10.70 8.58
CA ARG A 46 -14.34 10.46 7.20
C ARG A 46 -14.45 11.72 6.33
N ASP A 47 -15.55 12.44 6.43
CA ASP A 47 -15.82 13.58 5.55
C ASP A 47 -14.83 14.73 5.80
N LYS A 48 -14.39 14.93 7.05
CA LYS A 48 -13.34 15.91 7.38
C LYS A 48 -12.00 15.51 6.79
N ALA A 49 -11.65 14.22 6.83
CA ALA A 49 -10.44 13.72 6.21
C ALA A 49 -10.46 13.90 4.69
N LEU A 50 -11.56 13.52 4.03
CA LEU A 50 -11.70 13.67 2.58
C LEU A 50 -11.71 15.15 2.16
N ALA A 51 -12.39 16.03 2.90
CA ALA A 51 -12.36 17.46 2.64
C ALA A 51 -10.98 18.10 2.81
N PHE A 52 -10.10 17.52 3.63
CA PHE A 52 -8.69 17.90 3.70
C PHE A 52 -7.92 17.37 2.48
N VAL A 53 -8.10 16.09 2.13
CA VAL A 53 -7.44 15.45 1.00
C VAL A 53 -7.77 16.15 -0.32
N ASP A 54 -9.00 16.60 -0.51
CA ASP A 54 -9.44 17.33 -1.70
C ASP A 54 -8.76 18.72 -1.86
N LYS A 55 -7.97 19.18 -0.87
CA LYS A 55 -7.23 20.45 -0.89
C LYS A 55 -5.73 20.28 -1.17
N ILE A 56 -5.23 19.05 -1.25
CA ILE A 56 -3.82 18.75 -1.49
C ILE A 56 -3.67 17.94 -2.78
N ASP A 57 -2.49 17.99 -3.39
CA ASP A 57 -2.22 17.29 -4.65
C ASP A 57 -1.39 16.01 -4.40
N PRO A 58 -1.72 14.89 -5.06
CA PRO A 58 -0.91 13.66 -5.00
C PRO A 58 0.56 13.85 -5.40
N ARG A 59 0.89 14.89 -6.17
CA ARG A 59 2.26 15.23 -6.55
C ARG A 59 3.08 15.83 -5.41
N ASP A 60 2.42 16.36 -4.37
CA ASP A 60 3.09 17.07 -3.28
C ASP A 60 3.36 16.19 -2.06
N CYS A 61 2.65 15.08 -1.89
CA CYS A 61 2.79 14.19 -0.74
C CYS A 61 2.14 12.82 -0.94
N ARG A 62 2.48 11.90 -0.03
CA ARG A 62 1.78 10.63 0.18
C ARG A 62 0.91 10.70 1.43
N LEU A 63 -0.02 9.76 1.59
CA LEU A 63 -0.94 9.75 2.74
C LEU A 63 -0.67 8.54 3.64
N LYS A 64 -0.73 8.74 4.95
CA LYS A 64 -0.65 7.67 5.95
C LYS A 64 -2.01 7.43 6.58
N VAL A 65 -2.48 6.19 6.51
CA VAL A 65 -3.69 5.73 7.20
C VAL A 65 -3.27 4.88 8.40
N GLY A 66 -3.53 5.41 9.60
CA GLY A 66 -3.24 4.73 10.87
C GLY A 66 -4.39 3.84 11.36
N LYS A 67 -4.19 3.24 12.54
CA LYS A 67 -5.16 2.36 13.20
C LYS A 67 -6.53 3.02 13.42
N GLU A 68 -6.58 4.28 13.85
CA GLU A 68 -7.85 4.98 14.11
C GLU A 68 -8.75 5.02 12.87
N MET A 69 -8.27 5.66 11.80
CA MET A 69 -8.99 5.74 10.53
C MET A 69 -9.30 4.37 9.94
N PHE A 70 -8.35 3.42 9.98
CA PHE A 70 -8.58 2.09 9.41
C PHE A 70 -9.58 1.27 10.22
N THR A 71 -9.62 1.39 11.54
CA THR A 71 -10.61 0.72 12.37
C THR A 71 -12.00 1.34 12.18
N LEU A 72 -12.11 2.65 12.00
CA LEU A 72 -13.39 3.33 11.77
C LEU A 72 -13.95 3.10 10.36
N PHE A 73 -13.10 3.16 9.34
CA PHE A 73 -13.54 3.27 7.93
C PHE A 73 -13.03 2.14 7.04
N GLY A 74 -12.12 1.30 7.54
CA GLY A 74 -11.67 0.09 6.88
C GLY A 74 -10.93 0.32 5.56
N PRO A 75 -10.83 -0.72 4.72
CA PRO A 75 -10.15 -0.64 3.43
C PRO A 75 -10.86 0.28 2.43
N GLN A 76 -12.14 0.62 2.66
CA GLN A 76 -12.86 1.51 1.74
C GLN A 76 -12.25 2.92 1.73
N LEU A 77 -11.83 3.43 2.90
CA LEU A 77 -11.11 4.70 2.96
C LEU A 77 -9.84 4.68 2.10
N VAL A 78 -9.06 3.60 2.19
CA VAL A 78 -7.81 3.47 1.43
C VAL A 78 -8.10 3.52 -0.08
N ARG A 79 -9.15 2.83 -0.55
CA ARG A 79 -9.60 2.89 -1.94
C ARG A 79 -10.04 4.29 -2.35
N ASP A 80 -10.78 4.99 -1.50
CA ASP A 80 -11.22 6.37 -1.77
C ASP A 80 -10.03 7.33 -1.95
N LEU A 81 -8.92 7.11 -1.22
CA LEU A 81 -7.67 7.89 -1.35
C LEU A 81 -6.88 7.52 -2.61
N GLN A 82 -6.77 6.22 -2.92
CA GLN A 82 -6.12 5.74 -4.15
C GLN A 82 -6.87 6.18 -5.41
N GLN A 83 -8.20 6.22 -5.38
CA GLN A 83 -9.02 6.75 -6.48
C GLN A 83 -8.76 8.23 -6.74
N ARG A 84 -8.29 8.98 -5.73
CA ARG A 84 -7.82 10.37 -5.85
C ARG A 84 -6.36 10.47 -6.31
N GLY A 85 -5.70 9.34 -6.57
CA GLY A 85 -4.35 9.27 -7.11
C GLY A 85 -3.23 9.25 -6.06
N PHE A 86 -3.56 9.15 -4.76
CA PHE A 86 -2.55 9.13 -3.70
C PHE A 86 -1.95 7.75 -3.48
N ASP A 87 -0.62 7.72 -3.34
CA ASP A 87 0.09 6.62 -2.68
C ASP A 87 -0.27 6.60 -1.19
N VAL A 88 -0.67 5.42 -0.69
CA VAL A 88 -1.06 5.24 0.71
C VAL A 88 -0.05 4.37 1.45
N PHE A 89 0.47 4.89 2.57
CA PHE A 89 1.16 4.12 3.60
C PHE A 89 0.15 3.61 4.64
N LEU A 90 -0.03 2.29 4.69
CA LEU A 90 -0.87 1.62 5.67
C LEU A 90 -0.10 1.34 6.97
N ASP A 91 -0.36 2.16 7.99
CA ASP A 91 0.38 2.18 9.26
C ASP A 91 -0.37 1.43 10.38
N LEU A 92 -0.52 0.12 10.21
CA LEU A 92 -1.19 -0.75 11.19
C LEU A 92 -0.21 -1.43 12.16
N LYS A 93 1.09 -1.39 11.87
CA LYS A 93 2.18 -1.96 12.68
C LYS A 93 1.88 -3.41 13.04
N PHE A 94 1.64 -4.26 12.03
CA PHE A 94 1.22 -5.65 12.25
C PHE A 94 2.19 -6.37 13.21
N HIS A 95 1.63 -7.06 14.19
CA HIS A 95 2.38 -7.70 15.25
C HIS A 95 1.60 -8.91 15.76
N ASP A 96 1.87 -10.07 15.16
CA ASP A 96 1.18 -11.33 15.44
C ASP A 96 2.12 -12.50 15.14
N ILE A 97 1.66 -13.74 15.23
CA ILE A 97 2.42 -14.91 14.79
C ILE A 97 2.77 -14.80 13.29
N PRO A 98 3.85 -15.46 12.82
CA PRO A 98 4.36 -15.26 11.46
C PRO A 98 3.31 -15.45 10.35
N ASN A 99 2.46 -16.47 10.46
CA ASN A 99 1.44 -16.77 9.44
C ASN A 99 0.35 -15.68 9.38
N THR A 100 -0.12 -15.19 10.53
CA THR A 100 -1.13 -14.12 10.58
C THR A 100 -0.56 -12.83 10.01
N THR A 101 0.66 -12.47 10.39
CA THR A 101 1.33 -11.26 9.87
C THR A 101 1.54 -11.35 8.37
N ALA A 102 2.00 -12.50 7.85
CA ALA A 102 2.16 -12.74 6.41
C ALA A 102 0.84 -12.53 5.65
N ARG A 103 -0.27 -13.10 6.15
CA ARG A 103 -1.59 -12.93 5.53
C ARG A 103 -2.10 -11.50 5.59
N ALA A 104 -1.85 -10.78 6.69
CA ALA A 104 -2.23 -9.39 6.82
C ALA A 104 -1.45 -8.48 5.86
N VAL A 105 -0.16 -8.77 5.67
CA VAL A 105 0.70 -8.08 4.71
C VAL A 105 0.29 -8.39 3.26
N ALA A 106 -0.04 -9.64 2.93
CA ALA A 106 -0.59 -9.99 1.62
C ALA A 106 -1.92 -9.25 1.34
N ALA A 107 -2.83 -9.22 2.31
CA ALA A 107 -4.08 -8.47 2.16
C ALA A 107 -3.87 -6.95 1.98
N ALA A 108 -2.79 -6.38 2.55
CA ALA A 108 -2.40 -5.01 2.28
C ALA A 108 -1.86 -4.83 0.86
N ALA A 109 -1.12 -5.81 0.34
CA ALA A 109 -0.64 -5.83 -1.05
C ALA A 109 -1.80 -5.94 -2.05
N ASP A 110 -2.76 -6.84 -1.81
CA ASP A 110 -4.01 -6.96 -2.59
C ASP A 110 -4.81 -5.66 -2.62
N LEU A 111 -4.78 -4.89 -1.53
CA LEU A 111 -5.41 -3.56 -1.44
C LEU A 111 -4.67 -2.50 -2.28
N GLY A 112 -3.46 -2.79 -2.77
CA GLY A 112 -2.66 -1.92 -3.62
C GLY A 112 -2.00 -0.76 -2.89
N VAL A 113 -1.78 -0.87 -1.58
CA VAL A 113 -1.12 0.22 -0.81
C VAL A 113 0.34 0.36 -1.24
N TRP A 114 0.88 1.57 -1.19
CA TRP A 114 2.27 1.84 -1.55
C TRP A 114 3.26 1.26 -0.53
N MET A 115 2.87 1.27 0.75
CA MET A 115 3.75 0.83 1.83
C MET A 115 2.94 0.24 2.99
N VAL A 116 3.52 -0.73 3.70
CA VAL A 116 2.97 -1.31 4.93
C VAL A 116 4.08 -1.47 5.98
N ASN A 117 3.74 -1.63 7.26
CA ASN A 117 4.71 -1.88 8.31
C ASN A 117 4.36 -3.03 9.27
N VAL A 118 5.40 -3.56 9.90
CA VAL A 118 5.30 -4.59 10.95
C VAL A 118 6.15 -4.21 12.16
N HIS A 119 5.83 -4.77 13.32
CA HIS A 119 6.57 -4.50 14.55
C HIS A 119 7.82 -5.38 14.66
N ALA A 120 9.01 -4.79 14.78
CA ALA A 120 10.26 -5.56 14.79
C ALA A 120 10.39 -6.50 16.00
N SER A 121 9.68 -6.19 17.10
CA SER A 121 9.59 -7.05 18.29
C SER A 121 8.88 -8.38 18.04
N GLY A 122 8.18 -8.55 16.91
CA GLY A 122 7.57 -9.82 16.53
C GLY A 122 8.60 -10.89 16.14
N GLY A 123 9.88 -10.52 16.05
CA GLY A 123 10.99 -11.42 15.81
C GLY A 123 11.28 -11.67 14.33
N ALA A 124 12.48 -12.17 14.06
CA ALA A 124 13.00 -12.37 12.70
C ALA A 124 12.11 -13.28 11.84
N ARG A 125 11.51 -14.33 12.44
CA ARG A 125 10.60 -15.25 11.74
C ARG A 125 9.34 -14.55 11.23
N MET A 126 8.77 -13.63 12.01
CA MET A 126 7.59 -12.87 11.62
C MET A 126 7.92 -11.91 10.46
N MET A 127 9.03 -11.17 10.58
CA MET A 127 9.48 -10.23 9.54
C MET A 127 9.85 -10.94 8.23
N ALA A 128 10.50 -12.12 8.31
CA ALA A 128 10.79 -12.94 7.13
C ALA A 128 9.49 -13.41 6.45
N ALA A 129 8.52 -13.91 7.21
CA ALA A 129 7.24 -14.34 6.67
C ALA A 129 6.46 -13.20 6.00
N ALA A 130 6.49 -11.99 6.59
CA ALA A 130 5.90 -10.79 5.99
C ALA A 130 6.54 -10.43 4.65
N ARG A 131 7.88 -10.41 4.59
CA ARG A 131 8.63 -10.15 3.34
C ARG A 131 8.34 -11.20 2.27
N ASP A 132 8.37 -12.47 2.64
CA ASP A 132 8.18 -13.58 1.71
C ASP A 132 6.75 -13.62 1.15
N ALA A 133 5.76 -13.14 1.91
CA ALA A 133 4.39 -12.96 1.43
C ALA A 133 4.33 -11.97 0.26
N LEU A 134 5.02 -10.82 0.36
CA LEU A 134 5.08 -9.83 -0.72
C LEU A 134 5.79 -10.36 -1.97
N ALA A 135 6.85 -11.15 -1.81
CA ALA A 135 7.57 -11.73 -2.94
C ALA A 135 6.71 -12.69 -3.77
N ARG A 136 5.88 -13.50 -3.10
CA ARG A 136 5.00 -14.48 -3.74
C ARG A 136 3.86 -13.81 -4.50
N ASP A 137 3.30 -12.75 -3.94
CA ASP A 137 2.11 -12.09 -4.45
C ASP A 137 2.42 -11.17 -5.65
N LEU A 138 3.59 -10.53 -5.64
CA LEU A 138 4.01 -9.59 -6.69
C LEU A 138 4.76 -10.27 -7.85
N GLY A 139 5.02 -11.59 -7.80
CA GLY A 139 5.86 -12.27 -8.78
C GLY A 139 7.30 -11.75 -8.83
N VAL A 140 7.76 -11.05 -7.78
CA VAL A 140 9.08 -10.41 -7.73
C VAL A 140 10.10 -11.39 -7.15
N THR A 141 11.13 -11.70 -7.94
CA THR A 141 12.35 -12.32 -7.40
C THR A 141 13.11 -11.26 -6.61
N LEU A 142 13.11 -11.36 -5.28
CA LEU A 142 13.91 -10.49 -4.42
C LEU A 142 15.40 -10.84 -4.63
N SER A 143 16.18 -9.91 -5.19
CA SER A 143 17.65 -9.95 -5.18
C SER A 143 18.21 -9.32 -3.92
#